data_AF-A0A257LAN3-F1
#
_entry.id   AF-A0A257LAN3-F1
#
_cell.length_a   1.000
_cell.length_b   1.000
_cell.length_c   1.000
_cell.angle_alpha   90.00
_cell.angle_beta   90.00
_cell.angle_gamma   90.00
#
_symmetry.space_group_name_H-M   'P 1'
#
loop_
_entity.id
_entity.type
_entity.pdbx_description
1 polymer ?
#
loop_
_entity_poly.entity_id
_entity_poly.type
_entity_poly.pdbx_seq_one_letter_code
_entity_poly.pdbx_strand_id
1 'polypeptide(L)'
;MGIKMKIRAYIFLIALSFWASNSFAQKGIKELFEQKFQISVVMPFCGKDLMENPNHKNASIGNACRQYYEGFLLAMDSFKRAETPIEIRVFDTKRDSTTFQRILEKKEIQNSDLIVGPVLKEGNELMLGFCNKNKIYHISPFLTLTKSKIDNPYLISVYPDLNYYGDFILNHIQDMGEENANIVVLTGKDNNDKVLSARILALKSKYPLCTIKSIDISKYTDFKSAYKLGKPNRVIISSENEFLVGSALRYLNDSNSFIDIEVFGLRKWLEFKSLNIPQFERLNVKIISPFYFDYTDSSTKLFIERYRELYNTEPTEYAVTGYEQATYFMSSLILNHGNLGDIKSQKPNKPLSNWYKIESKPEGLSLQNNRLNILYFENGKLKRFEN
;
A
#
# COMPACT_ATOMS: atom_id res chain seq x y z
N MET A 1 -12.98 -25.37 29.21
CA MET A 1 -12.88 -24.87 27.83
C MET A 1 -12.48 -23.38 27.75
N GLY A 2 -12.93 -22.51 28.67
CA GLY A 2 -12.62 -21.07 28.66
C GLY A 2 -11.16 -20.66 28.96
N ILE A 3 -10.40 -21.44 29.74
CA ILE A 3 -9.02 -21.09 30.13
C ILE A 3 -8.03 -21.25 28.95
N LYS A 4 -8.17 -22.28 28.12
CA LYS A 4 -7.33 -22.49 26.92
C LYS A 4 -7.53 -21.42 25.85
N MET A 5 -8.73 -20.82 25.79
CA MET A 5 -9.05 -19.77 24.83
C MET A 5 -8.51 -18.40 25.27
N LYS A 6 -8.60 -18.08 26.57
CA LYS A 6 -7.94 -16.90 27.16
C LYS A 6 -6.42 -16.96 27.04
N ILE A 7 -5.81 -18.15 27.19
CA ILE A 7 -4.36 -18.34 26.99
C ILE A 7 -3.96 -18.09 25.52
N ARG A 8 -4.77 -18.49 24.52
CA ARG A 8 -4.49 -18.20 23.10
C ARG A 8 -4.65 -16.72 22.73
N ALA A 9 -5.64 -16.02 23.29
CA ALA A 9 -5.80 -14.57 23.13
C ALA A 9 -4.66 -13.80 23.83
N TYR A 10 -4.25 -14.26 25.02
CA TYR A 10 -3.04 -13.78 25.68
C TYR A 10 -1.80 -14.08 24.84
N ILE A 11 -1.65 -15.23 24.18
CA ILE A 11 -0.52 -15.52 23.28
C ILE A 11 -0.55 -14.63 22.02
N PHE A 12 -1.72 -14.28 21.49
CA PHE A 12 -1.83 -13.36 20.34
C PHE A 12 -1.37 -11.94 20.71
N LEU A 13 -1.78 -11.45 21.89
CA LEU A 13 -1.34 -10.15 22.42
C LEU A 13 0.05 -10.18 23.08
N ILE A 14 0.51 -11.34 23.56
CA ILE A 14 1.88 -11.62 24.02
C ILE A 14 2.82 -11.76 22.82
N ALA A 15 2.37 -12.25 21.67
CA ALA A 15 3.13 -12.16 20.43
C ALA A 15 3.22 -10.70 19.93
N LEU A 16 2.17 -9.89 20.16
CA LEU A 16 2.21 -8.43 20.00
C LEU A 16 3.06 -7.72 21.06
N SER A 17 3.26 -8.29 22.26
CA SER A 17 3.97 -7.65 23.40
C SER A 17 5.33 -8.27 23.80
N PHE A 18 5.76 -9.41 23.23
CA PHE A 18 7.16 -9.89 23.25
C PHE A 18 8.12 -8.94 22.51
N TRP A 19 7.54 -7.90 21.94
CA TRP A 19 8.18 -6.75 21.31
C TRP A 19 8.45 -5.57 22.25
N ALA A 20 8.05 -5.67 23.53
CA ALA A 20 8.42 -4.74 24.59
C ALA A 20 9.14 -5.51 25.71
N SER A 21 10.40 -5.15 25.99
CA SER A 21 11.22 -5.81 27.00
C SER A 21 10.77 -5.49 28.43
N ASN A 22 10.58 -6.57 29.21
CA ASN A 22 10.67 -6.79 30.66
C ASN A 22 10.07 -5.83 31.72
N SER A 23 9.25 -6.46 32.57
CA SER A 23 8.85 -6.15 33.95
C SER A 23 7.87 -5.00 34.25
N PHE A 24 7.61 -4.07 33.32
CA PHE A 24 6.56 -3.04 33.49
C PHE A 24 5.16 -3.46 32.99
N ALA A 25 5.06 -4.64 32.38
CA ALA A 25 3.95 -5.02 31.51
C ALA A 25 2.61 -5.30 32.23
N GLN A 26 2.59 -5.80 33.47
CA GLN A 26 1.32 -6.26 34.06
C GLN A 26 0.34 -5.14 34.42
N LYS A 27 0.82 -3.95 34.82
CA LYS A 27 -0.05 -2.81 35.15
C LYS A 27 -0.54 -2.08 33.88
N GLY A 28 0.36 -1.85 32.92
CA GLY A 28 0.03 -1.25 31.63
C GLY A 28 -0.86 -2.14 30.74
N ILE A 29 -0.72 -3.47 30.82
CA ILE A 29 -1.58 -4.41 30.09
C ILE A 29 -3.03 -4.32 30.59
N LYS A 30 -3.27 -4.19 31.90
CA LYS A 30 -4.62 -4.11 32.44
C LYS A 30 -5.32 -2.80 32.02
N GLU A 31 -4.61 -1.67 32.07
CA GLU A 31 -5.11 -0.37 31.60
C GLU A 31 -5.44 -0.39 30.10
N LEU A 32 -4.66 -1.11 29.29
CA LEU A 32 -4.89 -1.32 27.85
C LEU A 32 -6.25 -1.99 27.55
N PHE A 33 -6.71 -2.89 28.42
CA PHE A 33 -7.97 -3.61 28.26
C PHE A 33 -9.19 -2.85 28.81
N GLU A 34 -8.98 -1.80 29.60
CA GLU A 34 -10.04 -0.95 30.15
C GLU A 34 -10.29 0.30 29.29
N GLN A 35 -9.29 0.75 28.51
CA GLN A 35 -9.42 1.89 27.60
C GLN A 35 -10.28 1.54 26.38
N LYS A 36 -11.39 2.27 26.21
CA LYS A 36 -12.28 2.15 25.05
C LYS A 36 -11.77 2.99 23.88
N PHE A 37 -11.55 2.37 22.72
CA PHE A 37 -11.13 3.04 21.49
C PHE A 37 -12.32 3.35 20.59
N GLN A 38 -12.42 4.57 20.07
CA GLN A 38 -13.50 5.04 19.20
C GLN A 38 -12.99 5.22 17.77
N ILE A 39 -13.43 4.34 16.87
CA ILE A 39 -13.02 4.32 15.47
C ILE A 39 -14.20 4.71 14.58
N SER A 40 -13.99 5.69 13.70
CA SER A 40 -14.99 6.09 12.72
C SER A 40 -14.58 5.67 11.32
N VAL A 41 -15.40 4.83 10.66
CA VAL A 41 -15.25 4.45 9.26
C VAL A 41 -16.11 5.36 8.41
N VAL A 42 -15.48 6.19 7.57
CA VAL A 42 -16.17 7.21 6.77
C VAL A 42 -15.86 6.99 5.30
N MET A 43 -16.80 6.38 4.56
CA MET A 43 -16.59 5.98 3.17
C MET A 43 -17.83 6.22 2.30
N PRO A 44 -17.67 6.39 0.99
CA PRO A 44 -18.80 6.45 0.04
C PRO A 44 -19.32 5.04 -0.23
N PHE A 45 -20.00 4.43 0.74
CA PHE A 45 -20.66 3.14 0.54
C PHE A 45 -21.77 3.22 -0.51
N CYS A 46 -22.42 4.38 -0.62
CA CYS A 46 -23.55 4.62 -1.52
C CYS A 46 -24.64 3.54 -1.35
N GLY A 47 -24.83 3.04 -0.12
CA GLY A 47 -25.53 1.78 0.12
C GLY A 47 -26.97 1.81 -0.38
N LYS A 48 -27.68 2.92 -0.16
CA LYS A 48 -29.05 3.10 -0.63
C LYS A 48 -29.15 3.02 -2.15
N ASP A 49 -28.31 3.78 -2.87
CA ASP A 49 -28.32 3.81 -4.33
C ASP A 49 -28.03 2.42 -4.94
N LEU A 50 -27.15 1.64 -4.30
CA LEU A 50 -26.79 0.30 -4.78
C LEU A 50 -27.86 -0.75 -4.49
N MET A 51 -28.59 -0.62 -3.39
CA MET A 51 -29.73 -1.49 -3.09
C MET A 51 -30.90 -1.22 -4.05
N GLU A 52 -31.10 0.04 -4.46
CA GLU A 52 -32.13 0.41 -5.44
C GLU A 52 -31.71 0.05 -6.88
N ASN A 53 -30.45 0.27 -7.22
CA ASN A 53 -29.90 -0.05 -8.54
C ASN A 53 -28.45 -0.57 -8.43
N PRO A 54 -28.23 -1.89 -8.53
CA PRO A 54 -26.88 -2.47 -8.50
C PRO A 54 -25.93 -1.94 -9.60
N ASN A 55 -26.48 -1.41 -10.70
CA ASN A 55 -25.73 -0.84 -11.81
C ASN A 55 -25.60 0.70 -11.73
N HIS A 56 -25.86 1.30 -10.57
CA HIS A 56 -25.72 2.74 -10.38
C HIS A 56 -24.28 3.21 -10.68
N LYS A 57 -24.12 4.47 -11.10
CA LYS A 57 -22.81 5.06 -11.45
C LYS A 57 -21.75 4.99 -10.34
N ASN A 58 -22.18 4.83 -9.08
CA ASN A 58 -21.30 4.68 -7.92
C ASN A 58 -21.04 3.22 -7.52
N ALA A 59 -21.52 2.22 -8.27
CA ALA A 59 -21.39 0.81 -7.94
C ALA A 59 -19.95 0.35 -7.76
N SER A 60 -19.04 0.81 -8.61
CA SER A 60 -17.62 0.47 -8.50
C SER A 60 -17.03 0.90 -7.15
N ILE A 61 -17.18 2.18 -6.78
CA ILE A 61 -16.61 2.70 -5.54
C ILE A 61 -17.33 2.19 -4.29
N GLY A 62 -18.66 2.07 -4.33
CA GLY A 62 -19.44 1.54 -3.19
C GLY A 62 -19.16 0.07 -2.93
N ASN A 63 -19.00 -0.75 -3.98
CA ASN A 63 -18.56 -2.15 -3.82
C ASN A 63 -17.13 -2.26 -3.28
N ALA A 64 -16.20 -1.41 -3.74
CA ALA A 64 -14.85 -1.37 -3.19
C ALA A 64 -14.85 -1.03 -1.69
N CYS A 65 -15.64 -0.03 -1.28
CA CYS A 65 -15.79 0.35 0.13
C CYS A 65 -16.45 -0.76 0.96
N ARG A 66 -17.49 -1.42 0.42
CA ARG A 66 -18.13 -2.58 1.07
C ARG A 66 -17.12 -3.71 1.28
N GLN A 67 -16.41 -4.13 0.24
CA GLN A 67 -15.43 -5.21 0.31
C GLN A 67 -14.29 -4.89 1.28
N TYR A 68 -13.81 -3.65 1.27
CA TYR A 68 -12.86 -3.17 2.27
C TYR A 68 -13.41 -3.30 3.68
N TYR A 69 -14.65 -2.87 3.91
CA TYR A 69 -15.27 -2.95 5.23
C TYR A 69 -15.51 -4.40 5.69
N GLU A 70 -15.78 -5.32 4.78
CA GLU A 70 -15.85 -6.77 5.08
C GLU A 70 -14.50 -7.31 5.57
N GLY A 71 -13.42 -6.96 4.87
CA GLY A 71 -12.06 -7.26 5.32
C GLY A 71 -11.73 -6.65 6.67
N PHE A 72 -12.09 -5.37 6.86
CA PHE A 72 -11.92 -4.63 8.11
C PHE A 72 -12.61 -5.38 9.26
N LEU A 73 -13.89 -5.75 9.11
CA LEU A 73 -14.65 -6.49 10.12
C LEU A 73 -14.05 -7.85 10.45
N LEU A 74 -13.50 -8.56 9.47
CA LEU A 74 -12.83 -9.84 9.70
C LEU A 74 -11.59 -9.70 10.59
N ALA A 75 -10.85 -8.59 10.48
CA ALA A 75 -9.75 -8.28 11.40
C ALA A 75 -10.29 -7.90 12.80
N MET A 76 -11.38 -7.13 12.87
CA MET A 76 -12.01 -6.73 14.13
C MET A 76 -12.50 -7.91 14.96
N ASP A 77 -12.87 -9.04 14.34
CA ASP A 77 -13.22 -10.27 15.06
C ASP A 77 -12.04 -10.79 15.91
N SER A 78 -10.79 -10.60 15.47
CA SER A 78 -9.61 -10.97 16.26
C SER A 78 -9.48 -10.11 17.52
N PHE A 79 -9.68 -8.78 17.41
CA PHE A 79 -9.66 -7.88 18.57
C PHE A 79 -10.83 -8.11 19.52
N LYS A 80 -12.02 -8.41 18.98
CA LYS A 80 -13.21 -8.76 19.77
C LYS A 80 -12.97 -10.02 20.61
N ARG A 81 -12.38 -11.07 20.02
CA ARG A 81 -12.02 -12.31 20.75
C ARG A 81 -10.94 -12.09 21.81
N ALA A 82 -10.13 -11.03 21.66
CA ALA A 82 -9.16 -10.60 22.65
C ALA A 82 -9.76 -9.70 23.74
N GLU A 83 -11.08 -9.52 23.78
CA GLU A 83 -11.79 -8.70 24.77
C GLU A 83 -11.35 -7.20 24.74
N THR A 84 -10.80 -6.70 23.62
CA THR A 84 -10.43 -5.28 23.48
C THR A 84 -11.67 -4.41 23.21
N PRO A 85 -11.96 -3.38 24.02
CA PRO A 85 -13.17 -2.57 23.86
C PRO A 85 -13.01 -1.53 22.74
N ILE A 86 -13.35 -1.91 21.52
CA ILE A 86 -13.32 -1.04 20.33
C ILE A 86 -14.76 -0.75 19.88
N GLU A 87 -15.13 0.53 19.83
CA GLU A 87 -16.39 0.99 19.24
C GLU A 87 -16.15 1.46 17.82
N ILE A 88 -16.87 0.86 16.86
CA ILE A 88 -16.79 1.22 15.45
C ILE A 88 -18.09 1.94 15.07
N ARG A 89 -17.96 3.14 14.50
CA ARG A 89 -19.07 3.90 13.92
C ARG A 89 -18.87 4.04 12.43
N VAL A 90 -19.92 3.80 11.66
CA VAL A 90 -19.84 3.78 10.19
C VAL A 90 -20.70 4.89 9.61
N PHE A 91 -20.12 5.66 8.69
CA PHE A 91 -20.77 6.80 8.05
C PHE A 91 -20.65 6.68 6.53
N ASP A 92 -21.80 6.64 5.85
CA ASP A 92 -21.88 6.68 4.39
C ASP A 92 -21.87 8.12 3.90
N THR A 93 -20.78 8.52 3.23
CA THR A 93 -20.67 9.87 2.64
C THR A 93 -21.49 10.02 1.36
N LYS A 94 -21.97 8.91 0.78
CA LYS A 94 -22.75 8.87 -0.47
C LYS A 94 -22.05 9.49 -1.67
N ARG A 95 -20.73 9.70 -1.58
CA ARG A 95 -19.94 10.49 -2.54
C ARG A 95 -20.50 11.92 -2.72
N ASP A 96 -21.05 12.49 -1.66
CA ASP A 96 -21.65 13.82 -1.62
C ASP A 96 -20.92 14.70 -0.59
N SER A 97 -20.39 15.84 -1.04
CA SER A 97 -19.56 16.71 -0.20
C SER A 97 -20.35 17.35 0.93
N THR A 98 -21.62 17.73 0.69
CA THR A 98 -22.51 18.30 1.71
C THR A 98 -22.86 17.28 2.79
N THR A 99 -23.13 16.03 2.41
CA THR A 99 -23.31 14.92 3.35
C THR A 99 -22.04 14.69 4.16
N PHE A 100 -20.88 14.71 3.53
CA PHE A 100 -19.63 14.52 4.24
C PHE A 100 -19.33 15.65 5.24
N GLN A 101 -19.53 16.92 4.87
CA GLN A 101 -19.36 18.05 5.80
C GLN A 101 -20.27 17.92 7.04
N ARG A 102 -21.54 17.53 6.86
CA ARG A 102 -22.45 17.26 7.97
C ARG A 102 -22.01 16.09 8.86
N ILE A 103 -21.34 15.07 8.29
CA ILE A 103 -20.74 13.98 9.07
C ILE A 103 -19.63 14.54 9.96
N LEU A 104 -18.75 15.42 9.45
CA LEU A 104 -17.64 16.00 10.21
C LEU A 104 -18.09 16.90 11.38
N GLU A 105 -19.30 17.44 11.33
CA GLU A 105 -19.89 18.23 12.42
C GLU A 105 -20.37 17.39 13.61
N LYS A 106 -20.50 16.07 13.43
CA LYS A 106 -20.97 15.17 14.48
C LYS A 106 -19.95 15.04 15.61
N LYS A 107 -20.43 15.08 16.87
CA LYS A 107 -19.60 14.86 18.06
C LYS A 107 -18.93 13.48 18.02
N GLU A 108 -19.60 12.51 17.45
CA GLU A 108 -19.13 11.15 17.27
C GLU A 108 -17.85 11.08 16.43
N ILE A 109 -17.74 11.91 15.39
CA ILE A 109 -16.54 12.02 14.54
C ILE A 109 -15.45 12.82 15.24
N GLN A 110 -15.83 13.92 15.92
CA GLN A 110 -14.90 14.79 16.65
C GLN A 110 -14.24 14.12 17.87
N ASN A 111 -14.86 13.06 18.41
CA ASN A 111 -14.34 12.28 19.53
C ASN A 111 -13.70 10.96 19.09
N SER A 112 -13.43 10.77 17.80
CA SER A 112 -12.77 9.56 17.31
C SER A 112 -11.28 9.59 17.62
N ASP A 113 -10.73 8.46 18.05
CA ASP A 113 -9.28 8.27 18.20
C ASP A 113 -8.62 8.08 16.82
N LEU A 114 -9.38 7.53 15.87
CA LEU A 114 -8.94 7.28 14.49
C LEU A 114 -10.11 7.33 13.52
N ILE A 115 -9.88 7.94 12.36
CA ILE A 115 -10.81 7.92 11.24
C ILE A 115 -10.25 7.04 10.12
N VAL A 116 -11.02 6.08 9.66
CA VAL A 116 -10.69 5.23 8.50
C VAL A 116 -11.50 5.73 7.31
N GLY A 117 -10.82 6.21 6.28
CA GLY A 117 -11.37 7.00 5.20
C GLY A 117 -11.14 8.50 5.41
N PRO A 118 -11.53 9.33 4.42
CA PRO A 118 -12.19 8.97 3.18
C PRO A 118 -11.23 8.32 2.16
N VAL A 119 -11.80 7.74 1.10
CA VAL A 119 -11.04 6.98 0.09
C VAL A 119 -10.70 7.77 -1.18
N LEU A 120 -11.40 8.89 -1.43
CA LEU A 120 -11.24 9.73 -2.62
C LEU A 120 -10.50 11.03 -2.32
N LYS A 121 -9.87 11.61 -3.34
CA LYS A 121 -9.10 12.86 -3.22
C LYS A 121 -9.94 14.01 -2.67
N GLU A 122 -11.14 14.22 -3.22
CA GLU A 122 -12.04 15.32 -2.84
C GLU A 122 -12.45 15.21 -1.36
N GLY A 123 -12.66 13.98 -0.89
CA GLY A 123 -12.92 13.75 0.52
C GLY A 123 -11.70 14.09 1.39
N ASN A 124 -10.51 13.68 0.97
CA ASN A 124 -9.30 13.97 1.73
C ASN A 124 -8.99 15.47 1.78
N GLU A 125 -9.35 16.25 0.75
CA GLU A 125 -9.26 17.71 0.77
C GLU A 125 -10.18 18.31 1.85
N LEU A 126 -11.39 17.78 2.04
CA LEU A 126 -12.31 18.23 3.09
C LEU A 126 -11.81 17.89 4.52
N MET A 127 -10.97 16.86 4.66
CA MET A 127 -10.39 16.48 5.96
C MET A 127 -9.28 17.42 6.46
N LEU A 128 -8.64 18.18 5.56
CA LEU A 128 -7.44 18.98 5.88
C LEU A 128 -7.64 19.91 7.09
N GLY A 129 -8.72 20.69 7.10
CA GLY A 129 -9.04 21.59 8.20
C GLY A 129 -9.51 20.85 9.45
N PHE A 130 -10.28 19.78 9.26
CA PHE A 130 -10.86 19.00 10.35
C PHE A 130 -9.79 18.31 11.20
N CYS A 131 -8.85 17.59 10.57
CA CYS A 131 -7.83 16.82 11.32
C CYS A 131 -6.86 17.74 12.05
N ASN A 132 -6.47 18.88 11.46
CA ASN A 132 -5.60 19.85 12.13
C ASN A 132 -6.25 20.45 13.38
N LYS A 133 -7.56 20.77 13.30
CA LYS A 133 -8.32 21.32 14.43
C LYS A 133 -8.46 20.32 15.57
N ASN A 134 -8.82 19.08 15.24
CA ASN A 134 -9.15 18.05 16.25
C ASN A 134 -7.95 17.17 16.64
N LYS A 135 -6.84 17.26 15.92
CA LYS A 135 -5.63 16.43 16.09
C LYS A 135 -5.91 14.93 15.97
N ILE A 136 -6.78 14.55 15.04
CA ILE A 136 -7.19 13.17 14.79
C ILE A 136 -6.51 12.67 13.53
N TYR A 137 -5.82 11.54 13.63
CA TYR A 137 -5.27 10.87 12.45
C TYR A 137 -6.41 10.29 11.61
N HIS A 138 -6.27 10.41 10.29
CA HIS A 138 -7.13 9.68 9.36
C HIS A 138 -6.30 8.88 8.34
N ILE A 139 -6.78 7.68 8.05
CA ILE A 139 -6.16 6.76 7.10
C ILE A 139 -6.95 6.87 5.80
N SER A 140 -6.29 7.16 4.68
CA SER A 140 -6.91 7.02 3.36
C SER A 140 -6.56 5.66 2.76
N PRO A 141 -7.55 4.74 2.64
CA PRO A 141 -7.26 3.35 2.27
C PRO A 141 -6.75 3.13 0.85
N PHE A 142 -7.19 3.97 -0.10
CA PHE A 142 -6.97 3.75 -1.55
C PHE A 142 -6.20 4.88 -2.24
N LEU A 143 -6.06 6.04 -1.59
CA LEU A 143 -5.42 7.19 -2.19
C LEU A 143 -3.91 6.96 -2.28
N THR A 144 -3.31 7.35 -3.41
CA THR A 144 -1.88 7.66 -3.52
C THR A 144 -1.70 9.17 -3.51
N LEU A 145 -0.69 9.69 -2.81
CA LEU A 145 -0.42 11.14 -2.74
C LEU A 145 0.37 11.69 -3.93
N THR A 146 0.54 10.90 -4.99
CA THR A 146 1.16 11.32 -6.25
C THR A 146 0.46 12.55 -6.82
N LYS A 147 1.21 13.64 -7.02
CA LYS A 147 0.69 14.93 -7.53
C LYS A 147 -0.48 15.52 -6.72
N SER A 148 -0.74 15.02 -5.51
CA SER A 148 -1.74 15.58 -4.63
C SER A 148 -1.21 16.87 -3.99
N LYS A 149 -2.03 17.92 -3.95
CA LYS A 149 -1.76 19.13 -3.15
C LYS A 149 -2.07 18.94 -1.66
N ILE A 150 -2.63 17.77 -1.32
CA ILE A 150 -2.98 17.41 0.05
C ILE A 150 -1.67 17.11 0.78
N ASP A 151 -1.38 17.92 1.79
CA ASP A 151 -0.30 17.65 2.73
C ASP A 151 -0.73 17.98 4.17
N ASN A 152 -0.75 16.97 5.04
CA ASN A 152 -1.25 17.09 6.41
C ASN A 152 -0.59 16.08 7.35
N PRO A 153 -0.04 16.48 8.51
CA PRO A 153 0.64 15.58 9.44
C PRO A 153 -0.27 14.49 10.06
N TYR A 154 -1.60 14.65 9.96
CA TYR A 154 -2.59 13.69 10.43
C TYR A 154 -3.15 12.78 9.32
N LEU A 155 -2.71 12.96 8.07
CA LEU A 155 -3.08 12.07 6.97
C LEU A 155 -2.10 10.91 6.85
N ILE A 156 -2.62 9.69 6.81
CA ILE A 156 -1.88 8.47 6.48
C ILE A 156 -2.40 7.88 5.16
N SER A 157 -1.58 7.94 4.12
CA SER A 157 -1.85 7.30 2.82
C SER A 157 -1.32 5.86 2.81
N VAL A 158 -2.17 4.86 2.64
CA VAL A 158 -1.68 3.48 2.73
C VAL A 158 -0.88 3.05 1.50
N TYR A 159 -1.06 3.73 0.37
CA TYR A 159 -0.24 3.49 -0.80
C TYR A 159 0.89 4.53 -0.92
N PRO A 160 2.14 4.09 -1.23
CA PRO A 160 3.24 5.00 -1.49
C PRO A 160 3.00 5.80 -2.77
N ASP A 161 3.51 7.03 -2.79
CA ASP A 161 3.50 7.87 -3.98
C ASP A 161 4.59 7.47 -5.00
N LEU A 162 4.47 7.94 -6.25
CA LEU A 162 5.45 7.62 -7.29
C LEU A 162 6.85 8.17 -7.03
N ASN A 163 7.00 9.19 -6.19
CA ASN A 163 8.34 9.63 -5.79
C ASN A 163 9.03 8.55 -4.96
N TYR A 164 8.31 7.95 -4.01
CA TYR A 164 8.84 6.84 -3.23
C TYR A 164 9.19 5.62 -4.10
N TYR A 165 8.45 5.34 -5.19
CA TYR A 165 8.87 4.28 -6.14
C TYR A 165 10.25 4.55 -6.74
N GLY A 166 10.52 5.81 -7.14
CA GLY A 166 11.83 6.20 -7.65
C GLY A 166 12.95 6.02 -6.62
N ASP A 167 12.70 6.45 -5.38
CA ASP A 167 13.62 6.29 -4.25
C ASP A 167 13.90 4.80 -3.99
N PHE A 168 12.84 4.01 -3.93
CA PHE A 168 12.88 2.58 -3.64
C PHE A 168 13.69 1.81 -4.70
N ILE A 169 13.45 2.06 -5.99
CA ILE A 169 14.17 1.38 -7.07
C ILE A 169 15.66 1.72 -7.02
N LEU A 170 16.03 3.00 -6.87
CA LEU A 170 17.44 3.39 -6.85
C LEU A 170 18.18 2.92 -5.59
N ASN A 171 17.52 2.94 -4.42
CA ASN A 171 18.08 2.37 -3.21
C ASN A 171 18.30 0.86 -3.37
N HIS A 172 17.35 0.12 -3.98
CA HIS A 172 17.53 -1.31 -4.24
C HIS A 172 18.71 -1.60 -5.16
N ILE A 173 18.88 -0.85 -6.25
CA ILE A 173 20.05 -0.99 -7.14
C ILE A 173 21.36 -0.75 -6.37
N GLN A 174 21.38 0.25 -5.48
CA GLN A 174 22.54 0.51 -4.63
C GLN A 174 22.81 -0.63 -3.62
N ASP A 175 21.76 -1.15 -2.98
CA ASP A 175 21.87 -2.22 -1.98
C ASP A 175 22.39 -3.54 -2.58
N MET A 176 22.21 -3.76 -3.88
CA MET A 176 22.83 -4.88 -4.61
C MET A 176 24.35 -4.72 -4.79
N GLY A 177 24.95 -3.61 -4.36
CA GLY A 177 26.40 -3.36 -4.47
C GLY A 177 26.84 -2.92 -5.86
N GLU A 178 25.92 -2.48 -6.72
CA GLU A 178 26.21 -2.11 -8.10
C GLU A 178 26.70 -0.67 -8.22
N GLU A 179 27.93 -0.43 -7.79
CA GLU A 179 28.48 0.93 -7.73
C GLU A 179 28.51 1.62 -9.10
N ASN A 180 28.69 0.88 -10.20
CA ASN A 180 28.91 1.45 -11.55
C ASN A 180 27.78 1.18 -12.56
N ALA A 181 26.55 0.97 -12.11
CA ALA A 181 25.41 0.63 -12.96
C ALA A 181 25.10 1.70 -14.03
N ASN A 182 24.63 1.25 -15.19
CA ASN A 182 24.01 2.07 -16.22
C ASN A 182 22.49 2.03 -16.07
N ILE A 183 21.92 3.08 -15.48
CA ILE A 183 20.50 3.23 -15.22
C ILE A 183 19.85 4.02 -16.35
N VAL A 184 18.92 3.38 -17.05
CA VAL A 184 18.19 3.97 -18.19
C VAL A 184 16.70 4.00 -17.87
N VAL A 185 16.14 5.20 -17.80
CA VAL A 185 14.70 5.39 -17.56
C VAL A 185 13.97 5.52 -18.89
N LEU A 186 13.22 4.49 -19.27
CA LEU A 186 12.32 4.55 -20.42
C LEU A 186 11.01 5.22 -20.00
N THR A 187 10.81 6.44 -20.48
CA THR A 187 9.73 7.33 -20.03
C THR A 187 8.54 7.22 -20.97
N GLY A 188 7.38 6.84 -20.44
CA GLY A 188 6.13 6.88 -21.19
C GLY A 188 5.57 8.30 -21.33
N LYS A 189 4.36 8.42 -21.87
CA LYS A 189 3.77 9.72 -22.24
C LYS A 189 2.90 10.32 -21.14
N ASP A 190 2.41 9.48 -20.24
CA ASP A 190 1.41 9.89 -19.27
C ASP A 190 2.03 10.73 -18.15
N ASN A 191 1.15 11.47 -17.46
CA ASN A 191 1.57 12.36 -16.40
C ASN A 191 2.28 11.63 -15.25
N ASN A 192 1.87 10.39 -14.94
CA ASN A 192 2.48 9.57 -13.90
C ASN A 192 3.86 9.05 -14.32
N ASP A 193 3.99 8.61 -15.58
CA ASP A 193 5.26 8.18 -16.19
C ASP A 193 6.35 9.26 -16.03
N LYS A 194 5.97 10.53 -16.24
CA LYS A 194 6.85 11.69 -16.07
C LYS A 194 7.22 11.98 -14.62
N VAL A 195 6.32 11.71 -13.66
CA VAL A 195 6.62 11.91 -12.22
C VAL A 195 7.72 10.96 -11.78
N LEU A 196 7.53 9.67 -12.06
CA LEU A 196 8.51 8.65 -11.69
C LEU A 196 9.86 8.92 -12.38
N SER A 197 9.85 9.24 -13.68
CA SER A 197 11.06 9.56 -14.43
C SER A 197 11.78 10.80 -13.88
N ALA A 198 11.05 11.89 -13.64
CA ALA A 198 11.62 13.10 -13.06
C ALA A 198 12.22 12.86 -11.68
N ARG A 199 11.59 12.03 -10.83
CA ARG A 199 12.13 11.69 -9.52
C ARG A 199 13.46 10.96 -9.63
N ILE A 200 13.55 9.94 -10.48
CA ILE A 200 14.78 9.16 -10.69
C ILE A 200 15.92 10.08 -11.19
N LEU A 201 15.62 10.97 -12.12
CA LEU A 201 16.60 11.94 -12.63
C LEU A 201 17.05 12.93 -11.56
N ALA A 202 16.13 13.41 -10.71
CA ALA A 202 16.44 14.33 -9.62
C ALA A 202 17.41 13.72 -8.58
N LEU A 203 17.41 12.40 -8.45
CA LEU A 203 18.30 11.68 -7.54
C LEU A 203 19.69 11.39 -8.11
N LYS A 204 20.00 11.78 -9.36
CA LYS A 204 21.28 11.48 -10.02
C LYS A 204 22.51 11.87 -9.20
N SER A 205 22.47 13.00 -8.49
CA SER A 205 23.59 13.47 -7.65
C SER A 205 23.86 12.57 -6.44
N LYS A 206 22.86 11.81 -5.97
CA LYS A 206 23.00 10.85 -4.87
C LYS A 206 23.75 9.58 -5.30
N TYR A 207 23.80 9.28 -6.59
CA TYR A 207 24.41 8.08 -7.16
C TYR A 207 25.51 8.43 -8.17
N PRO A 208 26.61 9.10 -7.75
CA PRO A 208 27.60 9.67 -8.67
C PRO A 208 28.40 8.63 -9.48
N LEU A 209 28.50 7.40 -8.99
CA LEU A 209 29.18 6.29 -9.66
C LEU A 209 28.30 5.61 -10.73
N CYS A 210 26.98 5.78 -10.63
CA CYS A 210 26.02 5.31 -11.61
C CYS A 210 25.85 6.31 -12.75
N THR A 211 25.56 5.81 -13.95
CA THR A 211 25.03 6.67 -15.02
C THR A 211 23.51 6.66 -14.97
N ILE A 212 22.86 7.82 -14.83
CA ILE A 212 21.40 7.95 -14.90
C ILE A 212 21.01 8.85 -16.07
N LYS A 213 20.18 8.34 -16.96
CA LYS A 213 19.59 9.06 -18.11
C LYS A 213 18.17 8.59 -18.38
N SER A 214 17.36 9.45 -19.01
CA SER A 214 16.03 9.10 -19.49
C SER A 214 15.98 9.10 -21.01
N ILE A 215 15.08 8.29 -21.56
CA ILE A 215 14.76 8.20 -22.98
C ILE A 215 13.25 8.06 -23.11
N ASP A 216 12.62 8.88 -23.94
CA ASP A 216 11.19 8.75 -24.21
C ASP A 216 10.90 7.48 -25.04
N ILE A 217 9.83 6.77 -24.67
CA ILE A 217 9.38 5.58 -25.40
C ILE A 217 8.66 6.01 -26.68
N SER A 218 9.19 5.58 -27.81
CA SER A 218 8.66 5.80 -29.14
C SER A 218 8.92 4.59 -30.05
N LYS A 219 8.28 4.56 -31.21
CA LYS A 219 8.54 3.55 -32.27
C LYS A 219 9.97 3.59 -32.83
N TYR A 220 10.75 4.62 -32.52
CA TYR A 220 12.12 4.84 -33.00
C TYR A 220 13.14 4.82 -31.86
N THR A 221 12.73 4.41 -30.67
CA THR A 221 13.64 4.37 -29.52
C THR A 221 14.70 3.30 -29.74
N ASP A 222 15.91 3.74 -30.07
CA ASP A 222 17.07 2.85 -30.19
C ASP A 222 17.67 2.56 -28.82
N PHE A 223 17.22 1.46 -28.20
CA PHE A 223 17.78 1.02 -26.93
C PHE A 223 19.23 0.54 -27.05
N LYS A 224 19.72 0.18 -28.26
CA LYS A 224 21.09 -0.31 -28.40
C LYS A 224 22.13 0.76 -28.10
N SER A 225 21.82 2.00 -28.43
CA SER A 225 22.62 3.18 -28.04
C SER A 225 22.58 3.47 -26.53
N ALA A 226 21.63 2.89 -25.79
CA ALA A 226 21.37 3.22 -24.40
C ALA A 226 22.17 2.37 -23.40
N TYR A 227 22.43 1.10 -23.71
CA TYR A 227 23.14 0.19 -22.81
C TYR A 227 24.66 0.38 -22.85
N LYS A 228 25.34 -0.14 -21.82
CA LYS A 228 26.81 -0.15 -21.73
C LYS A 228 27.30 -1.57 -21.54
N LEU A 229 28.22 -2.00 -22.41
CA LEU A 229 28.85 -3.32 -22.32
C LEU A 229 29.77 -3.40 -21.08
N GLY A 230 29.81 -4.56 -20.44
CA GLY A 230 30.64 -4.79 -19.24
C GLY A 230 30.16 -4.08 -17.98
N LYS A 231 28.93 -3.53 -17.99
CA LYS A 231 28.29 -2.90 -16.84
C LYS A 231 26.90 -3.50 -16.60
N PRO A 232 26.43 -3.53 -15.34
CA PRO A 232 25.02 -3.75 -15.03
C PRO A 232 24.14 -2.72 -15.74
N ASN A 233 23.16 -3.16 -16.54
CA ASN A 233 22.18 -2.28 -17.16
C ASN A 233 20.85 -2.42 -16.42
N ARG A 234 20.42 -1.36 -15.75
CA ARG A 234 19.17 -1.31 -14.99
C ARG A 234 18.19 -0.42 -15.72
N VAL A 235 17.15 -1.02 -16.29
CA VAL A 235 16.18 -0.32 -17.13
C VAL A 235 14.91 -0.09 -16.32
N ILE A 236 14.56 1.17 -16.11
CA ILE A 236 13.33 1.51 -15.38
C ILE A 236 12.31 1.97 -16.40
N ILE A 237 11.22 1.23 -16.58
CA ILE A 237 10.16 1.59 -17.51
C ILE A 237 9.03 2.23 -16.71
N SER A 238 8.87 3.54 -16.83
CA SER A 238 7.93 4.28 -15.97
C SER A 238 6.47 4.17 -16.39
N SER A 239 6.19 3.53 -17.54
CA SER A 239 4.85 3.47 -18.11
C SER A 239 4.04 2.26 -17.64
N GLU A 240 2.75 2.49 -17.45
CA GLU A 240 1.73 1.46 -17.24
C GLU A 240 0.96 1.12 -18.52
N ASN A 241 1.27 1.79 -19.64
CA ASN A 241 0.61 1.56 -20.93
C ASN A 241 1.14 0.28 -21.60
N GLU A 242 0.29 -0.75 -21.73
CA GLU A 242 0.66 -2.07 -22.28
C GLU A 242 1.36 -1.98 -23.65
N PHE A 243 0.93 -1.07 -24.53
CA PHE A 243 1.54 -0.90 -25.85
C PHE A 243 2.96 -0.32 -25.78
N LEU A 244 3.15 0.74 -24.98
CA LEU A 244 4.47 1.35 -24.78
C LEU A 244 5.44 0.38 -24.10
N VAL A 245 4.97 -0.31 -23.06
CA VAL A 245 5.77 -1.32 -22.35
C VAL A 245 6.13 -2.47 -23.28
N GLY A 246 5.17 -3.04 -24.00
CA GLY A 246 5.42 -4.13 -24.95
C GLY A 246 6.39 -3.74 -26.06
N SER A 247 6.34 -2.48 -26.53
CA SER A 247 7.32 -1.94 -27.47
C SER A 247 8.72 -1.88 -26.85
N ALA A 248 8.84 -1.30 -25.66
CA ALA A 248 10.10 -1.21 -24.94
C ALA A 248 10.72 -2.59 -24.68
N LEU A 249 9.96 -3.54 -24.11
CA LEU A 249 10.44 -4.89 -23.83
C LEU A 249 10.89 -5.64 -25.09
N ARG A 250 10.25 -5.42 -26.24
CA ARG A 250 10.67 -6.00 -27.52
C ARG A 250 12.07 -5.50 -27.91
N TYR A 251 12.31 -4.19 -27.83
CA TYR A 251 13.63 -3.62 -28.11
C TYR A 251 14.71 -4.11 -27.15
N LEU A 252 14.37 -4.34 -25.87
CA LEU A 252 15.28 -4.93 -24.90
C LEU A 252 15.61 -6.40 -25.25
N ASN A 253 14.62 -7.16 -25.72
CA ASN A 253 14.78 -8.58 -26.01
C ASN A 253 15.57 -8.86 -27.31
N ASP A 254 15.63 -7.88 -28.22
CA ASP A 254 16.48 -7.90 -29.42
C ASP A 254 17.96 -7.55 -29.13
N SER A 255 18.31 -7.39 -27.84
CA SER A 255 19.68 -7.14 -27.39
C SER A 255 20.43 -8.47 -27.12
N ASN A 256 21.77 -8.43 -27.19
CA ASN A 256 22.62 -9.61 -27.15
C ASN A 256 22.53 -10.34 -25.78
N SER A 257 22.51 -11.68 -25.77
CA SER A 257 22.38 -12.52 -24.57
C SER A 257 23.51 -12.36 -23.53
N PHE A 258 24.56 -11.62 -23.86
CA PHE A 258 25.68 -11.31 -22.97
C PHE A 258 25.51 -10.00 -22.19
N ILE A 259 24.38 -9.30 -22.35
CA ILE A 259 24.10 -8.06 -21.63
C ILE A 259 23.46 -8.40 -20.28
N ASP A 260 24.12 -8.01 -19.19
CA ASP A 260 23.51 -7.96 -17.86
C ASP A 260 22.43 -6.88 -17.87
N ILE A 261 21.17 -7.31 -17.96
CA ILE A 261 19.99 -6.47 -17.96
C ILE A 261 19.03 -6.89 -16.85
N GLU A 262 18.50 -5.90 -16.15
CA GLU A 262 17.38 -6.06 -15.23
C GLU A 262 16.39 -4.92 -15.47
N VAL A 263 15.10 -5.26 -15.52
CA VAL A 263 14.05 -4.32 -15.88
C VAL A 263 13.11 -4.08 -14.72
N PHE A 264 12.98 -2.84 -14.28
CA PHE A 264 12.00 -2.44 -13.27
C PHE A 264 10.71 -1.95 -13.95
N GLY A 265 9.60 -2.61 -13.59
CA GLY A 265 8.25 -2.29 -14.05
C GLY A 265 7.29 -2.07 -12.89
N LEU A 266 6.05 -1.72 -13.23
CA LEU A 266 5.00 -1.39 -12.25
C LEU A 266 3.97 -2.52 -12.12
N ARG A 267 3.29 -2.59 -10.98
CA ARG A 267 2.24 -3.60 -10.68
C ARG A 267 1.26 -3.82 -11.83
N LYS A 268 0.85 -2.75 -12.51
CA LYS A 268 -0.13 -2.79 -13.61
C LYS A 268 0.24 -3.76 -14.73
N TRP A 269 1.52 -4.09 -14.89
CA TRP A 269 1.98 -5.04 -15.91
C TRP A 269 1.44 -6.44 -15.69
N LEU A 270 1.15 -6.83 -14.45
CA LEU A 270 0.55 -8.13 -14.13
C LEU A 270 -0.91 -8.24 -14.61
N GLU A 271 -1.53 -7.13 -14.99
CA GLU A 271 -2.90 -7.07 -15.51
C GLU A 271 -2.95 -6.93 -17.04
N PHE A 272 -1.80 -6.94 -17.73
CA PHE A 272 -1.74 -6.84 -19.18
C PHE A 272 -2.39 -8.05 -19.84
N LYS A 273 -3.09 -7.81 -20.95
CA LYS A 273 -3.73 -8.89 -21.72
C LYS A 273 -2.69 -9.81 -22.38
N SER A 274 -1.54 -9.26 -22.72
CA SER A 274 -0.49 -9.91 -23.51
C SER A 274 0.79 -10.11 -22.69
N LEU A 275 0.66 -10.61 -21.47
CA LEU A 275 1.81 -10.87 -20.59
C LEU A 275 2.68 -12.02 -21.15
N ASN A 276 3.94 -11.72 -21.50
CA ASN A 276 4.90 -12.71 -21.98
C ASN A 276 5.89 -13.10 -20.86
N ILE A 277 5.53 -14.12 -20.09
CA ILE A 277 6.33 -14.56 -18.93
C ILE A 277 7.76 -14.98 -19.33
N PRO A 278 7.99 -15.77 -20.40
CA PRO A 278 9.36 -16.08 -20.84
C PRO A 278 10.20 -14.84 -21.19
N GLN A 279 9.60 -13.78 -21.71
CA GLN A 279 10.29 -12.51 -21.94
C GLN A 279 10.62 -11.81 -20.61
N PHE A 280 9.70 -11.85 -19.63
CA PHE A 280 9.94 -11.26 -18.30
C PHE A 280 11.09 -11.96 -17.59
N GLU A 281 11.16 -13.29 -17.65
CA GLU A 281 12.25 -14.07 -17.06
C GLU A 281 13.58 -13.77 -17.74
N ARG A 282 13.62 -13.73 -19.09
CA ARG A 282 14.83 -13.43 -19.85
C ARG A 282 15.39 -12.03 -19.59
N LEU A 283 14.51 -11.05 -19.41
CA LEU A 283 14.88 -9.66 -19.11
C LEU A 283 15.02 -9.39 -17.60
N ASN A 284 14.92 -10.43 -16.76
CA ASN A 284 14.92 -10.32 -15.31
C ASN A 284 13.98 -9.20 -14.81
N VAL A 285 12.72 -9.23 -15.25
CA VAL A 285 11.75 -8.19 -14.90
C VAL A 285 11.43 -8.24 -13.40
N LYS A 286 11.67 -7.12 -12.72
CA LYS A 286 11.29 -6.81 -11.36
C LYS A 286 10.06 -5.90 -11.36
N ILE A 287 8.92 -6.43 -10.94
CA ILE A 287 7.67 -5.70 -10.77
C ILE A 287 7.63 -5.08 -9.37
N ILE A 288 7.64 -3.75 -9.31
CA ILE A 288 7.49 -3.01 -8.07
C ILE A 288 6.00 -2.89 -7.74
N SER A 289 5.61 -3.38 -6.57
CA SER A 289 4.20 -3.59 -6.23
C SER A 289 3.87 -3.32 -4.77
N PRO A 290 2.85 -2.51 -4.45
CA PRO A 290 2.41 -2.29 -3.07
C PRO A 290 1.55 -3.44 -2.54
N PHE A 291 1.37 -4.51 -3.31
CA PHE A 291 0.52 -5.64 -2.96
C PHE A 291 1.07 -6.92 -3.57
N TYR A 292 1.11 -8.01 -2.81
CA TYR A 292 1.41 -9.34 -3.32
C TYR A 292 0.70 -10.40 -2.47
N PHE A 293 -0.29 -11.06 -3.06
CA PHE A 293 -1.10 -12.02 -2.34
C PHE A 293 -0.64 -13.44 -2.64
N ASP A 294 0.17 -13.97 -1.73
CA ASP A 294 0.69 -15.34 -1.82
C ASP A 294 -0.35 -16.35 -1.34
N TYR A 295 -0.99 -17.04 -2.28
CA TYR A 295 -1.98 -18.08 -2.01
C TYR A 295 -1.40 -19.33 -1.34
N THR A 296 -0.07 -19.48 -1.28
CA THR A 296 0.57 -20.61 -0.61
C THR A 296 0.77 -20.38 0.88
N ASP A 297 0.81 -19.12 1.31
CA ASP A 297 0.97 -18.71 2.71
C ASP A 297 -0.21 -19.18 3.59
N SER A 298 0.12 -19.60 4.81
CA SER A 298 -0.88 -20.16 5.73
C SER A 298 -1.83 -19.10 6.28
N SER A 299 -1.34 -17.89 6.52
CA SER A 299 -2.18 -16.78 6.99
C SER A 299 -3.12 -16.31 5.88
N THR A 300 -2.64 -16.28 4.63
CA THR A 300 -3.46 -16.02 3.45
C THR A 300 -4.58 -17.05 3.29
N LYS A 301 -4.26 -18.35 3.36
CA LYS A 301 -5.26 -19.43 3.26
C LYS A 301 -6.34 -19.29 4.33
N LEU A 302 -5.94 -19.06 5.58
CA LEU A 302 -6.87 -18.86 6.69
C LEU A 302 -7.76 -17.63 6.47
N PHE A 303 -7.20 -16.51 5.99
CA PHE A 303 -8.00 -15.32 5.67
C PHE A 303 -9.04 -15.63 4.58
N ILE A 304 -8.65 -16.32 3.50
CA ILE A 304 -9.54 -16.70 2.40
C ILE A 304 -10.67 -17.61 2.90
N GLU A 305 -10.34 -18.64 3.67
CA GLU A 305 -11.32 -19.57 4.26
C GLU A 305 -12.36 -18.82 5.10
N ARG A 306 -11.92 -17.98 6.04
CA ARG A 306 -12.83 -17.22 6.91
C ARG A 306 -13.65 -16.20 6.15
N TYR A 307 -13.08 -15.55 5.14
CA TYR A 307 -13.82 -14.62 4.30
C TYR A 307 -14.93 -15.34 3.51
N ARG A 308 -14.63 -16.51 2.93
CA ARG A 308 -15.63 -17.36 2.25
C ARG A 308 -16.73 -17.84 3.19
N GLU A 309 -16.37 -18.27 4.41
CA GLU A 309 -17.33 -18.70 5.43
C GLU A 309 -18.34 -17.60 5.80
N LEU A 310 -17.89 -16.34 5.90
CA LEU A 310 -18.75 -15.22 6.30
C LEU A 310 -19.52 -14.59 5.14
N TYR A 311 -18.89 -14.44 3.98
CA TYR A 311 -19.42 -13.64 2.87
C TYR A 311 -19.81 -14.45 1.64
N ASN A 312 -19.58 -15.77 1.64
CA ASN A 312 -19.93 -16.69 0.55
C ASN A 312 -19.37 -16.26 -0.81
N THR A 313 -18.20 -15.64 -0.83
CA THR A 313 -17.54 -15.15 -2.05
C THR A 313 -16.02 -15.10 -1.86
N GLU A 314 -15.28 -14.91 -2.96
CA GLU A 314 -13.83 -14.72 -2.92
C GLU A 314 -13.46 -13.32 -2.41
N PRO A 315 -12.42 -13.18 -1.58
CA PRO A 315 -11.92 -11.88 -1.20
C PRO A 315 -11.27 -11.17 -2.39
N THR A 316 -11.57 -9.88 -2.54
CA THR A 316 -10.87 -9.00 -3.48
C THR A 316 -9.66 -8.36 -2.84
N GLU A 317 -8.82 -7.68 -3.64
CA GLU A 317 -7.73 -6.84 -3.13
C GLU A 317 -8.24 -5.79 -2.12
N TYR A 318 -9.46 -5.27 -2.28
CA TYR A 318 -10.07 -4.35 -1.31
C TYR A 318 -10.34 -5.03 0.03
N ALA A 319 -10.84 -6.26 0.04
CA ALA A 319 -11.06 -7.03 1.26
C ALA A 319 -9.75 -7.37 1.97
N VAL A 320 -8.72 -7.80 1.23
CA VAL A 320 -7.39 -8.03 1.79
C VAL A 320 -6.86 -6.72 2.41
N THR A 321 -6.92 -5.63 1.65
CA THR A 321 -6.50 -4.30 2.10
C THR A 321 -7.22 -3.87 3.38
N GLY A 322 -8.54 -4.09 3.48
CA GLY A 322 -9.30 -3.78 4.69
C GLY A 322 -8.85 -4.55 5.92
N TYR A 323 -8.60 -5.85 5.75
CA TYR A 323 -8.12 -6.71 6.82
C TYR A 323 -6.73 -6.31 7.31
N GLU A 324 -5.81 -6.06 6.40
CA GLU A 324 -4.43 -5.70 6.75
C GLU A 324 -4.35 -4.32 7.41
N GLN A 325 -5.05 -3.34 6.85
CA GLN A 325 -5.07 -1.99 7.42
C GLN A 325 -5.71 -1.99 8.81
N ALA A 326 -6.84 -2.68 9.00
CA ALA A 326 -7.44 -2.82 10.32
C ALA A 326 -6.46 -3.50 11.29
N THR A 327 -5.85 -4.62 10.90
CA THR A 327 -4.90 -5.35 11.74
C THR A 327 -3.73 -4.46 12.16
N TYR A 328 -3.11 -3.76 11.21
CA TYR A 328 -1.97 -2.90 11.47
C TYR A 328 -2.37 -1.70 12.34
N PHE A 329 -3.31 -0.87 11.87
CA PHE A 329 -3.61 0.40 12.52
C PHE A 329 -4.34 0.25 13.86
N MET A 330 -5.20 -0.77 14.04
CA MET A 330 -5.80 -1.01 15.34
C MET A 330 -4.74 -1.48 16.34
N SER A 331 -3.84 -2.38 15.94
CA SER A 331 -2.72 -2.80 16.79
C SER A 331 -1.85 -1.60 17.16
N SER A 332 -1.52 -0.74 16.20
CA SER A 332 -0.76 0.49 16.43
C SER A 332 -1.46 1.43 17.40
N LEU A 333 -2.76 1.63 17.25
CA LEU A 333 -3.55 2.52 18.09
C LEU A 333 -3.62 2.01 19.53
N ILE A 334 -3.86 0.71 19.70
CA ILE A 334 -3.93 0.05 21.02
C ILE A 334 -2.58 0.13 21.72
N LEU A 335 -1.48 -0.26 21.05
CA LEU A 335 -0.12 -0.24 21.61
C LEU A 335 0.33 1.17 22.02
N ASN A 336 -0.22 2.20 21.39
CA ASN A 336 0.10 3.59 21.65
C ASN A 336 -1.03 4.32 22.41
N HIS A 337 -1.89 3.60 23.15
CA HIS A 337 -2.91 4.16 24.04
C HIS A 337 -3.86 5.17 23.38
N GLY A 338 -4.24 4.93 22.12
CA GLY A 338 -5.24 5.74 21.41
C GLY A 338 -4.64 6.83 20.52
N ASN A 339 -3.31 6.85 20.32
CA ASN A 339 -2.63 7.87 19.51
C ASN A 339 -1.70 7.24 18.45
N LEU A 340 -1.59 7.85 17.27
CA LEU A 340 -0.67 7.39 16.20
C LEU A 340 0.56 8.30 16.00
N GLY A 341 0.86 9.21 16.93
CA GLY A 341 2.01 10.11 16.87
C GLY A 341 3.35 9.39 16.71
N ASP A 342 3.49 8.24 17.37
CA ASP A 342 4.70 7.40 17.34
C ASP A 342 4.63 6.28 16.29
N ILE A 343 3.65 6.30 15.38
CA ILE A 343 3.49 5.25 14.35
C ILE A 343 4.75 5.13 13.46
N LYS A 344 5.49 6.22 13.29
CA LYS A 344 6.76 6.24 12.55
C LYS A 344 7.86 5.42 13.22
N SER A 345 7.82 5.29 14.54
CA SER A 345 8.82 4.55 15.32
C SER A 345 8.53 3.04 15.37
N GLN A 346 7.32 2.63 14.99
CA GLN A 346 6.93 1.21 14.96
C GLN A 346 7.75 0.45 13.92
N LYS A 347 8.20 -0.75 14.27
CA LYS A 347 8.97 -1.55 13.31
C LYS A 347 8.01 -2.16 12.27
N PRO A 348 8.55 -2.57 11.10
CA PRO A 348 7.73 -3.11 10.03
C PRO A 348 6.94 -4.35 10.45
N ASN A 349 5.72 -4.48 9.93
CA ASN A 349 4.86 -5.66 10.11
C ASN A 349 4.25 -6.05 8.76
N LYS A 350 4.15 -7.35 8.46
CA LYS A 350 3.46 -7.88 7.27
C LYS A 350 2.21 -8.65 7.70
N PRO A 351 1.01 -8.05 7.63
CA PRO A 351 -0.21 -8.76 7.99
C PRO A 351 -0.57 -9.85 6.97
N LEU A 352 -0.53 -9.55 5.66
CA LEU A 352 -0.78 -10.51 4.57
C LEU A 352 0.04 -10.18 3.30
N SER A 353 -0.43 -9.22 2.49
CA SER A 353 -0.01 -8.95 1.13
C SER A 353 1.21 -8.03 1.01
N ASN A 354 1.45 -7.17 2.01
CA ASN A 354 2.58 -6.25 2.01
C ASN A 354 3.09 -5.97 3.43
N TRP A 355 4.34 -5.54 3.52
CA TRP A 355 4.83 -4.93 4.76
C TRP A 355 4.22 -3.55 4.94
N TYR A 356 4.08 -3.16 6.20
CA TYR A 356 3.64 -1.84 6.63
C TYR A 356 4.75 -1.22 7.47
N LYS A 357 5.20 -0.04 7.05
CA LYS A 357 6.07 0.85 7.81
C LYS A 357 5.67 2.27 7.43
N ILE A 358 4.92 2.90 8.32
CA ILE A 358 4.40 4.24 8.09
C ILE A 358 5.50 5.25 8.35
N GLU A 359 5.79 6.09 7.37
CA GLU A 359 6.85 7.08 7.40
C GLU A 359 6.39 8.35 6.71
N SER A 360 7.14 9.44 6.86
CA SER A 360 6.84 10.67 6.14
C SER A 360 7.00 10.47 4.64
N LYS A 361 6.07 11.02 3.87
CA LYS A 361 6.19 11.13 2.41
C LYS A 361 7.45 11.95 2.07
N PRO A 362 8.19 11.60 1.01
CA PRO A 362 9.27 12.45 0.51
C PRO A 362 8.78 13.89 0.31
N GLU A 363 9.46 14.85 0.94
CA GLU A 363 9.17 16.29 0.79
C GLU A 363 7.76 16.71 1.25
N GLY A 364 7.16 16.02 2.24
CA GLY A 364 5.85 16.37 2.79
C GLY A 364 5.66 16.02 4.27
N LEU A 365 4.60 16.56 4.86
CA LEU A 365 4.18 16.30 6.24
C LEU A 365 3.35 15.02 6.39
N SER A 366 2.61 14.66 5.34
CA SER A 366 1.75 13.48 5.31
C SER A 366 2.56 12.20 5.50
N LEU A 367 1.92 11.21 6.11
CA LEU A 367 2.50 9.89 6.28
C LEU A 367 2.04 8.95 5.15
N GLN A 368 2.87 7.98 4.81
CA GLN A 368 2.50 6.92 3.89
C GLN A 368 3.17 5.58 4.23
N ASN A 369 2.66 4.48 3.68
CA ASN A 369 3.36 3.19 3.79
C ASN A 369 4.58 3.16 2.85
N ASN A 370 5.77 3.26 3.42
CA ASN A 370 7.03 3.18 2.69
C ASN A 370 7.49 1.72 2.58
N ARG A 371 6.65 0.86 1.99
CA ARG A 371 6.97 -0.53 1.70
C ARG A 371 6.39 -0.95 0.36
N LEU A 372 7.28 -1.46 -0.49
CA LEU A 372 6.97 -2.04 -1.78
C LEU A 372 7.56 -3.45 -1.83
N ASN A 373 6.86 -4.34 -2.50
CA ASN A 373 7.38 -5.65 -2.87
C ASN A 373 8.13 -5.54 -4.19
N ILE A 374 9.19 -6.32 -4.34
CA ILE A 374 9.83 -6.62 -5.61
C ILE A 374 9.35 -8.01 -6.01
N LEU A 375 8.62 -8.10 -7.12
CA LEU A 375 8.09 -9.37 -7.63
C LEU A 375 8.80 -9.74 -8.91
N TYR A 376 8.97 -11.03 -9.16
CA TYR A 376 9.61 -11.53 -10.37
C TYR A 376 9.04 -12.89 -10.75
N PHE A 377 9.14 -13.24 -12.03
CA PHE A 377 8.79 -14.58 -12.47
C PHE A 377 9.99 -15.51 -12.39
N GLU A 378 9.75 -16.73 -11.93
CA GLU A 378 10.71 -17.82 -11.99
C GLU A 378 9.98 -19.14 -12.25
N ASN A 379 10.37 -19.83 -13.32
CA ASN A 379 9.73 -21.03 -13.83
C ASN A 379 8.21 -20.85 -14.02
N GLY A 380 7.82 -19.72 -14.60
CA GLY A 380 6.42 -19.38 -14.87
C GLY A 380 5.61 -18.94 -13.64
N LYS A 381 6.21 -18.87 -12.45
CA LYS A 381 5.51 -18.52 -11.20
C LYS A 381 5.95 -17.14 -10.70
N LEU A 382 4.98 -16.32 -10.30
CA LEU A 382 5.25 -15.02 -9.69
C LEU A 382 5.68 -15.22 -8.24
N LYS A 383 6.92 -14.80 -7.94
CA LYS A 383 7.52 -14.85 -6.62
C LYS A 383 7.80 -13.45 -6.11
N ARG A 384 7.96 -13.35 -4.79
CA ARG A 384 8.41 -12.15 -4.12
C ARG A 384 9.89 -12.29 -3.80
N PHE A 385 10.67 -11.27 -4.08
CA PHE A 385 12.04 -11.15 -3.63
C PHE A 385 12.05 -10.96 -2.11
N GLU A 386 12.75 -11.83 -1.40
CA GLU A 386 12.95 -11.71 0.04
C GLU A 386 14.28 -11.00 0.27
N ASN A 387 14.21 -9.79 0.85
CA ASN A 387 15.38 -9.07 1.39
C ASN A 387 15.63 -9.48 2.83
#